data_AF-A0ABD1FQC6-F1
#
_entry.id   AF-A0ABD1FQC6-F1
#
_cell.length_a   1.000
_cell.length_b   1.000
_cell.length_c   1.000
_cell.angle_alpha   90.00
_cell.angle_beta   90.00
_cell.angle_gamma   90.00
#
_symmetry.space_group_name_H-M   'P 1'
#
loop_
_entity.id
_entity.type
_entity.pdbx_description
1 polymer ?
#
loop_
_entity_poly.entity_id
_entity_poly.type
_entity_poly.pdbx_seq_one_letter_code
_entity_poly.pdbx_strand_id
1 'polypeptide(L)'
;MSVLPDELWRSIMEIGIETKTLDYRNMCCLSITCRRLRRLAAEDSLWSPLLLSDFPSTTNNLKSSDADRIIGRDSNYASTSNSSGKAKNLYQIRYEKDREKKRLAHRRAVLRIESEIAECLRKIREIKLQCLEEKKKMNEAVAELLNLRRIRQASVALNVWQPEMIRSRQREMVQQTNVPVDVRINALEMEVSLCKQQIAAFDCAIRFQRKRHRTAEEKLDSVKYHPFRDLHSSGCRVRSKRLKDTLD
;
A
#
# COMPACT_ATOMS: atom_id res chain seq x y z
N MET A 1 -45.02 -32.65 15.69
CA MET A 1 -43.63 -32.69 15.20
C MET A 1 -42.84 -33.55 16.16
N SER A 2 -42.49 -34.77 15.77
CA SER A 2 -41.70 -35.70 16.57
C SER A 2 -40.41 -35.02 17.03
N VAL A 3 -40.37 -34.67 18.31
CA VAL A 3 -39.25 -33.97 18.94
C VAL A 3 -38.15 -35.01 19.09
N LEU A 4 -37.28 -35.13 18.08
CA LEU A 4 -36.08 -35.99 18.11
C LEU A 4 -35.36 -35.77 19.47
N PRO A 5 -34.99 -36.81 20.25
CA PRO A 5 -34.36 -36.67 21.57
C PRO A 5 -33.09 -35.80 21.59
N ASP A 6 -32.74 -35.23 22.75
CA ASP A 6 -31.57 -34.34 22.90
C ASP A 6 -30.26 -35.08 22.58
N GLU A 7 -30.20 -36.38 22.88
CA GLU A 7 -29.07 -37.27 22.65
C GLU A 7 -28.81 -37.48 21.16
N LEU A 8 -29.88 -37.60 20.35
CA LEU A 8 -29.75 -37.74 18.91
C LEU A 8 -29.32 -36.42 18.27
N TRP A 9 -29.82 -35.28 18.76
CA TRP A 9 -29.32 -33.97 18.31
C TRP A 9 -27.86 -33.75 18.64
N ARG A 10 -27.42 -34.16 19.84
CA ARG A 10 -26.01 -34.09 20.24
C ARG A 10 -25.15 -34.96 19.33
N SER A 11 -25.53 -36.21 19.11
CA SER A 11 -24.80 -37.13 18.22
C SER A 11 -24.72 -36.61 16.78
N ILE A 12 -25.80 -36.03 16.25
CA ILE A 12 -25.79 -35.38 14.93
C ILE A 12 -24.81 -34.21 14.88
N MET A 13 -24.74 -33.38 15.93
CA MET A 13 -23.79 -32.26 16.00
C MET A 13 -22.34 -32.74 16.14
N GLU A 14 -22.09 -33.76 16.96
CA GLU A 14 -20.76 -34.38 17.13
C GLU A 14 -20.24 -34.96 15.81
N ILE A 15 -21.06 -35.76 15.12
CA ILE A 15 -20.73 -36.30 13.79
C ILE A 15 -20.49 -35.16 12.79
N GLY A 16 -21.30 -34.09 12.85
CA GLY A 16 -21.12 -32.91 11.99
C GLY A 16 -19.79 -32.19 12.21
N ILE A 17 -19.31 -32.13 13.45
CA ILE A 17 -18.03 -31.53 13.83
C ILE A 17 -16.87 -32.43 13.40
N GLU A 18 -16.96 -33.74 13.66
CA GLU A 18 -15.94 -34.72 13.26
C GLU A 18 -15.76 -34.78 11.74
N THR A 19 -16.86 -34.71 11.00
CA THR A 19 -16.87 -34.67 9.52
C THR A 19 -16.50 -33.30 8.94
N LYS A 20 -16.24 -32.28 9.78
CA LYS A 20 -15.97 -30.88 9.38
C LYS A 20 -17.07 -30.26 8.51
N THR A 21 -18.30 -30.75 8.63
CA THR A 21 -19.47 -30.15 7.96
C THR A 21 -20.07 -29.03 8.79
N LEU A 22 -19.82 -29.03 10.10
CA LEU A 22 -20.36 -28.08 11.06
C LEU A 22 -19.27 -27.16 11.63
N ASP A 23 -19.08 -26.00 11.00
CA ASP A 23 -18.13 -24.97 11.45
C ASP A 23 -18.68 -24.10 12.61
N TYR A 24 -17.81 -23.29 13.22
CA TYR A 24 -18.19 -22.25 14.20
C TYR A 24 -19.38 -21.41 13.74
N ARG A 25 -19.40 -21.00 12.46
CA ARG A 25 -20.48 -20.20 11.90
C ARG A 25 -21.81 -20.97 11.92
N ASN A 26 -21.79 -22.24 11.55
CA ASN A 26 -22.97 -23.09 11.50
C ASN A 26 -23.49 -23.36 12.93
N MET A 27 -22.59 -23.62 13.88
CA MET A 27 -22.93 -23.74 15.30
C MET A 27 -23.56 -22.46 15.88
N CYS A 28 -23.02 -21.30 15.54
CA CYS A 28 -23.61 -20.01 15.92
C CYS A 28 -25.00 -19.82 15.30
N CYS A 29 -25.18 -20.14 14.01
CA CYS A 29 -26.48 -20.08 13.36
C CYS A 29 -27.51 -21.01 14.02
N LEU A 30 -27.14 -22.26 14.32
CA LEU A 30 -28.00 -23.23 15.04
C LEU A 30 -28.39 -22.75 16.44
N SER A 31 -27.52 -22.01 17.13
CA SER A 31 -27.82 -21.46 18.45
C SER A 31 -28.86 -20.31 18.43
N ILE A 32 -29.14 -19.75 17.25
CA ILE A 32 -30.10 -18.66 17.05
C ILE A 32 -31.47 -19.20 16.63
N THR A 33 -31.54 -20.38 16.00
CA THR A 33 -32.80 -20.91 15.44
C THR A 33 -33.82 -21.31 16.51
N CYS A 34 -33.42 -21.93 17.62
CA CYS A 34 -34.34 -22.22 18.73
C CYS A 34 -33.66 -22.30 20.10
N ARG A 35 -34.45 -22.14 21.18
CA ARG A 35 -33.97 -22.21 22.58
C ARG A 35 -33.36 -23.56 22.93
N ARG A 36 -33.89 -24.64 22.36
CA ARG A 36 -33.41 -26.01 22.58
C ARG A 36 -32.00 -26.20 22.00
N LEU A 37 -31.82 -25.87 20.72
CA LEU A 37 -30.51 -25.94 20.04
C LEU A 37 -29.50 -24.95 20.63
N ARG A 38 -29.94 -23.80 21.16
CA ARG A 38 -29.06 -22.89 21.91
C ARG A 38 -28.43 -23.56 23.14
N ARG A 39 -29.21 -24.35 23.89
CA ARG A 39 -28.70 -25.08 25.06
C ARG A 39 -27.72 -26.18 24.65
N LEU A 40 -28.08 -26.97 23.65
CA LEU A 40 -27.22 -28.05 23.12
C LEU A 40 -25.92 -27.50 22.52
N ALA A 41 -25.99 -26.44 21.70
CA ALA A 41 -24.84 -25.77 21.12
C ALA A 41 -24.00 -24.95 22.12
N ALA A 42 -24.39 -24.90 23.40
CA ALA A 42 -23.60 -24.30 24.48
C ALA A 42 -22.78 -25.34 25.26
N GLU A 43 -22.93 -26.64 24.94
CA GLU A 43 -22.22 -27.72 25.61
C GLU A 43 -20.73 -27.76 25.24
N ASP A 44 -19.87 -27.87 26.25
CA ASP A 44 -18.42 -27.81 26.07
C ASP A 44 -17.84 -29.03 25.34
N SER A 45 -18.56 -30.16 25.31
CA SER A 45 -18.20 -31.36 24.56
C SER A 45 -18.14 -31.12 23.05
N LEU A 46 -18.97 -30.22 22.52
CA LEU A 46 -18.99 -29.86 21.10
C LEU A 46 -17.85 -28.88 20.74
N TRP A 47 -17.52 -27.96 21.66
CA TRP A 47 -16.52 -26.93 21.41
C TRP A 47 -15.07 -27.42 21.59
N SER A 48 -14.84 -28.43 22.43
CA SER A 48 -13.49 -28.95 22.70
C SER A 48 -12.84 -29.62 21.47
N PRO A 49 -13.54 -30.50 20.72
CA PRO A 49 -13.03 -31.07 19.46
C PRO A 49 -12.78 -30.00 18.39
N LEU A 50 -13.70 -29.02 18.25
CA LEU A 50 -13.54 -27.89 17.34
C LEU A 50 -12.28 -27.06 17.67
N LEU A 51 -12.06 -26.77 18.95
CA LEU A 51 -10.88 -26.04 19.41
C LEU A 51 -9.57 -26.78 19.07
N LEU A 52 -9.55 -28.10 19.25
CA LEU A 52 -8.38 -28.94 18.95
C LEU A 52 -8.11 -29.04 17.45
N SER A 53 -9.17 -29.13 16.63
CA SER A 53 -9.07 -29.22 15.18
C SER A 53 -8.60 -27.88 14.55
N ASP A 54 -9.21 -26.77 14.96
CA ASP A 54 -8.96 -25.45 14.36
C ASP A 54 -7.70 -24.76 14.93
N PHE A 55 -7.35 -25.04 16.18
CA PHE A 55 -6.24 -24.39 16.90
C PHE A 55 -5.28 -25.42 17.53
N PRO A 56 -4.59 -26.25 16.73
CA PRO A 56 -3.75 -27.35 17.23
C PRO A 56 -2.57 -26.89 18.08
N SER A 57 -2.13 -25.63 17.96
CA SER A 57 -0.94 -25.08 18.64
C SER A 57 -1.03 -24.98 20.17
N THR A 58 -2.08 -25.50 20.81
CA THR A 58 -2.29 -25.36 22.26
C THR A 58 -2.25 -26.65 23.05
N THR A 59 -2.34 -27.82 22.40
CA THR A 59 -2.09 -29.09 23.11
C THR A 59 -0.64 -29.19 23.58
N ASN A 60 0.27 -28.50 22.90
CA ASN A 60 1.70 -28.55 23.23
C ASN A 60 2.09 -27.53 24.31
N ASN A 61 1.42 -26.37 24.38
CA ASN A 61 1.68 -25.39 25.45
C ASN A 61 0.99 -25.72 26.77
N LEU A 62 -0.07 -26.53 26.78
CA LEU A 62 -0.66 -27.05 28.02
C LEU A 62 0.19 -28.19 28.62
N LYS A 63 0.99 -28.88 27.80
CA LYS A 63 1.89 -29.96 28.21
C LYS A 63 3.28 -29.49 28.63
N SER A 64 3.65 -28.22 28.40
CA SER A 64 5.03 -27.75 28.58
C SER A 64 5.26 -26.63 29.61
N SER A 65 4.28 -26.24 30.44
CA SER A 65 4.60 -25.32 31.53
C SER A 65 3.76 -25.34 32.82
N ASP A 66 2.74 -26.19 33.03
CA ASP A 66 1.95 -26.13 34.28
C ASP A 66 1.30 -27.48 34.66
N ALA A 67 1.99 -28.60 34.48
CA ALA A 67 1.51 -29.90 34.95
C ALA A 67 1.71 -30.13 36.46
N ASP A 68 2.39 -29.22 37.18
CA ASP A 68 2.83 -29.44 38.57
C ASP A 68 2.30 -28.41 39.59
N ARG A 69 1.22 -27.68 39.26
CA ARG A 69 0.56 -26.72 40.18
C ARG A 69 -0.92 -26.97 40.45
N ILE A 70 -1.50 -28.06 39.96
CA ILE A 70 -2.92 -28.40 40.18
C ILE A 70 -3.08 -29.79 40.82
N ILE A 71 -2.20 -30.16 41.75
CA ILE A 71 -2.48 -31.25 42.71
C ILE A 71 -2.00 -30.76 44.07
N GLY A 72 -2.73 -29.83 44.67
CA GLY A 72 -2.34 -29.29 45.97
C GLY A 72 -3.27 -28.19 46.46
N ARG A 73 -4.30 -28.61 47.20
CA ARG A 73 -4.91 -27.86 48.30
C ARG A 73 -5.74 -26.64 47.88
N ASP A 74 -7.05 -26.84 47.78
CA ASP A 74 -8.00 -26.25 48.74
C ASP A 74 -9.37 -26.91 48.59
N SER A 75 -9.80 -27.53 49.68
CA SER A 75 -11.16 -28.01 49.91
C SER A 75 -12.04 -26.82 50.31
N ASN A 76 -13.30 -26.89 49.91
CA ASN A 76 -14.44 -26.08 50.38
C ASN A 76 -14.63 -24.69 49.76
N TYR A 77 -15.27 -24.67 48.60
CA TYR A 77 -16.47 -23.84 48.41
C TYR A 77 -17.38 -24.49 47.36
N ALA A 78 -18.65 -24.57 47.74
CA ALA A 78 -19.73 -25.10 46.95
C ALA A 78 -19.87 -24.38 45.61
N SER A 79 -20.04 -25.13 44.53
CA SER A 79 -21.20 -25.03 43.63
C SER A 79 -20.97 -25.89 42.39
N THR A 80 -21.56 -27.08 42.41
CA THR A 80 -21.89 -27.86 41.23
C THR A 80 -22.92 -27.09 40.40
N SER A 81 -22.49 -26.21 39.50
CA SER A 81 -23.26 -25.71 38.34
C SER A 81 -22.44 -24.65 37.57
N ASN A 82 -22.56 -24.64 36.24
CA ASN A 82 -21.89 -23.73 35.28
C ASN A 82 -20.41 -24.00 34.93
N SER A 83 -20.04 -25.25 34.64
CA SER A 83 -18.95 -25.52 33.69
C SER A 83 -19.35 -25.29 32.23
N SER A 84 -20.65 -25.14 31.91
CA SER A 84 -21.13 -24.96 30.53
C SER A 84 -20.69 -23.60 29.96
N GLY A 85 -19.92 -23.62 28.87
CA GLY A 85 -19.57 -22.44 28.09
C GLY A 85 -18.10 -21.99 28.22
N LYS A 86 -17.24 -22.68 28.99
CA LYS A 86 -15.82 -22.32 29.11
C LYS A 86 -15.08 -22.59 27.80
N ALA A 87 -15.30 -23.77 27.21
CA ALA A 87 -14.69 -24.13 25.92
C ALA A 87 -15.19 -23.23 24.78
N LYS A 88 -16.50 -22.91 24.79
CA LYS A 88 -17.13 -21.97 23.84
C LYS A 88 -16.52 -20.56 23.91
N ASN A 89 -16.39 -20.00 25.11
CA ASN A 89 -15.81 -18.67 25.31
C ASN A 89 -14.33 -18.64 24.90
N LEU A 90 -13.56 -19.69 25.22
CA LEU A 90 -12.16 -19.81 24.80
C LEU A 90 -12.02 -19.88 23.27
N TYR A 91 -12.89 -20.66 22.61
CA TYR A 91 -12.94 -20.72 21.16
C TYR A 91 -13.24 -19.34 20.57
N GLN A 92 -14.25 -18.65 21.10
CA GLN A 92 -14.64 -17.31 20.64
C GLN A 92 -13.47 -16.32 20.72
N ILE A 93 -12.78 -16.23 21.86
CA ILE A 93 -11.63 -15.33 22.04
C ILE A 93 -10.54 -15.62 21.00
N ARG A 94 -10.25 -16.90 20.72
CA ARG A 94 -9.22 -17.29 19.76
C ARG A 94 -9.63 -17.01 18.32
N TYR A 95 -10.87 -17.31 17.98
CA TYR A 95 -11.44 -16.99 16.69
C TYR A 95 -11.36 -15.49 16.41
N GLU A 96 -11.74 -14.66 17.39
CA GLU A 96 -11.62 -13.21 17.30
C GLU A 96 -10.17 -12.75 17.14
N LYS A 97 -9.24 -13.34 17.92
CA LYS A 97 -7.80 -13.05 17.80
C LYS A 97 -7.24 -13.44 16.43
N ASP A 98 -7.59 -14.60 15.89
CA ASP A 98 -7.16 -15.05 14.56
C ASP A 98 -7.75 -14.18 13.43
N ARG A 99 -9.03 -13.84 13.55
CA ARG A 99 -9.70 -12.90 12.64
C ARG A 99 -9.02 -11.53 12.65
N GLU A 100 -8.66 -11.02 13.82
CA GLU A 100 -7.93 -9.74 13.93
C GLU A 100 -6.51 -9.85 13.38
N LYS A 101 -5.79 -10.95 13.63
CA LYS A 101 -4.49 -11.21 13.01
C LYS A 101 -4.58 -11.17 11.49
N LYS A 102 -5.59 -11.79 10.88
CA LYS A 102 -5.84 -11.75 9.44
C LYS A 102 -6.10 -10.33 8.94
N ARG A 103 -6.91 -9.53 9.65
CA ARG A 103 -7.13 -8.11 9.33
C ARG A 103 -5.86 -7.29 9.40
N LEU A 104 -5.07 -7.46 10.46
CA LEU A 104 -3.80 -6.75 10.64
C LEU A 104 -2.78 -7.17 9.58
N ALA A 105 -2.71 -8.45 9.23
CA ALA A 105 -1.85 -8.94 8.14
C ALA A 105 -2.25 -8.31 6.80
N HIS A 106 -3.55 -8.26 6.50
CA HIS A 106 -4.06 -7.57 5.32
C HIS A 106 -3.74 -6.06 5.34
N ARG A 107 -3.99 -5.37 6.46
CA ARG A 107 -3.64 -3.94 6.62
C ARG A 107 -2.14 -3.69 6.42
N ARG A 108 -1.28 -4.55 6.94
CA ARG A 108 0.17 -4.48 6.73
C ARG A 108 0.54 -4.67 5.26
N ALA A 109 -0.10 -5.61 4.56
CA ALA A 109 0.13 -5.82 3.14
C ALA A 109 -0.25 -4.57 2.32
N VAL A 110 -1.40 -3.97 2.61
CA VAL A 110 -1.85 -2.71 1.98
C VAL A 110 -0.83 -1.58 2.22
N LEU A 111 -0.43 -1.37 3.48
CA LEU A 111 0.52 -0.31 3.83
C LEU A 111 1.89 -0.49 3.17
N ARG A 112 2.36 -1.73 2.97
CA ARG A 112 3.61 -1.99 2.24
C ARG A 112 3.52 -1.52 0.79
N ILE A 113 2.43 -1.83 0.11
CA ILE A 113 2.21 -1.41 -1.29
C ILE A 113 2.06 0.12 -1.37
N GLU A 114 1.32 0.74 -0.44
CA GLU A 114 1.20 2.20 -0.36
C GLU A 114 2.56 2.88 -0.14
N SER A 115 3.42 2.28 0.69
CA SER A 115 4.80 2.73 0.88
C SER A 115 5.61 2.64 -0.42
N GLU A 116 5.49 1.54 -1.17
CA GLU A 116 6.17 1.38 -2.46
C GLU A 116 5.73 2.45 -3.48
N ILE A 117 4.43 2.79 -3.52
CA ILE A 117 3.89 3.87 -4.36
C ILE A 117 4.48 5.22 -3.95
N ALA A 118 4.46 5.53 -2.65
CA ALA A 118 5.02 6.77 -2.12
C ALA A 118 6.52 6.92 -2.45
N GLU A 119 7.29 5.84 -2.35
CA GLU A 119 8.70 5.82 -2.75
C GLU A 119 8.89 6.05 -4.25
N CYS A 120 8.08 5.42 -5.11
CA CYS A 120 8.13 5.64 -6.56
C CYS A 120 7.86 7.13 -6.89
N LEU A 121 6.86 7.73 -6.25
CA LEU A 121 6.54 9.15 -6.41
C LEU A 121 7.66 10.07 -5.90
N ARG A 122 8.31 9.72 -4.77
CA ARG A 122 9.48 10.46 -4.28
C ARG A 122 10.62 10.43 -5.30
N LYS A 123 10.96 9.24 -5.82
CA LYS A 123 12.00 9.08 -6.85
C LYS A 123 11.69 9.83 -8.13
N ILE A 124 10.42 9.83 -8.58
CA ILE A 124 10.00 10.61 -9.75
C ILE A 124 10.24 12.12 -9.52
N ARG A 125 9.92 12.64 -8.33
CA ARG A 125 10.16 14.06 -8.00
C ARG A 125 11.65 14.39 -7.98
N GLU A 126 12.47 13.52 -7.40
CA GLU A 126 13.92 13.67 -7.33
C GLU A 126 14.56 13.70 -8.73
N ILE A 127 14.23 12.73 -9.60
CA ILE A 127 14.74 12.68 -10.97
C ILE A 127 14.27 13.90 -11.78
N LYS A 128 13.03 14.36 -11.57
CA LYS A 128 12.53 15.58 -12.22
C LYS A 128 13.33 16.81 -11.82
N LEU A 129 13.71 16.94 -10.55
CA LEU A 129 14.51 18.06 -10.07
C LEU A 129 15.89 18.06 -10.75
N GLN A 130 16.57 16.90 -10.76
CA GLN A 130 17.85 16.73 -11.45
C GLN A 130 17.75 17.04 -12.96
N CYS A 131 16.67 16.60 -13.60
CA CYS A 131 16.42 16.91 -15.01
C CYS A 131 16.24 18.43 -15.26
N LEU A 132 15.62 19.17 -14.33
CA LEU A 132 15.51 20.62 -14.43
C LEU A 132 16.86 21.31 -14.27
N GLU A 133 17.70 20.84 -13.36
CA GLU A 133 19.06 21.34 -13.18
C GLU A 133 19.91 21.12 -14.45
N GLU A 134 19.86 19.94 -15.05
CA GLU A 134 20.58 19.69 -16.31
C GLU A 134 20.04 20.52 -17.48
N LYS A 135 18.73 20.77 -17.53
CA LYS A 135 18.16 21.70 -18.52
C LYS A 135 18.65 23.13 -18.32
N LYS A 136 18.82 23.55 -17.06
CA LYS A 136 19.36 24.88 -16.74
C LYS A 136 20.81 25.00 -17.21
N LYS A 137 21.67 24.02 -16.88
CA LYS A 137 23.07 23.97 -17.35
C LYS A 137 23.15 23.99 -18.88
N MET A 138 22.32 23.19 -19.56
CA MET A 138 22.23 23.20 -21.01
C MET A 138 21.86 24.59 -21.56
N ASN A 139 20.89 25.27 -20.96
CA ASN A 139 20.47 26.60 -21.41
C ASN A 139 21.58 27.65 -21.19
N GLU A 140 22.31 27.56 -20.09
CA GLU A 140 23.48 28.42 -19.81
C GLU A 140 24.59 28.20 -20.84
N ALA A 141 24.93 26.95 -21.14
CA ALA A 141 25.91 26.60 -22.18
C ALA A 141 25.47 27.07 -23.58
N VAL A 142 24.18 26.95 -23.90
CA VAL A 142 23.63 27.48 -25.17
C VAL A 142 23.70 29.00 -25.23
N ALA A 143 23.41 29.71 -24.13
CA ALA A 143 23.53 31.16 -24.08
C ALA A 143 24.99 31.61 -24.29
N GLU A 144 25.95 30.91 -23.68
CA GLU A 144 27.37 31.17 -23.88
C GLU A 144 27.81 30.92 -25.33
N LEU A 145 27.35 29.81 -25.94
CA LEU A 145 27.60 29.53 -27.36
C LEU A 145 27.13 30.65 -28.28
N LEU A 146 25.94 31.21 -28.02
CA LEU A 146 25.41 32.33 -28.79
C LEU A 146 26.28 33.58 -28.63
N ASN A 147 26.79 33.85 -27.43
CA ASN A 147 27.69 34.96 -27.19
C ASN A 147 29.02 34.77 -27.92
N LEU A 148 29.62 33.58 -27.89
CA LEU A 148 30.87 33.29 -28.60
C LEU A 148 30.70 33.36 -30.12
N ARG A 149 29.55 32.93 -30.66
CA ARG A 149 29.24 33.09 -32.08
C ARG A 149 29.16 34.57 -32.49
N ARG A 150 28.61 35.44 -31.63
CA ARG A 150 28.63 36.91 -31.86
C ARG A 150 30.05 37.47 -31.84
N ILE A 151 30.90 36.99 -30.92
CA ILE A 151 32.31 37.43 -30.83
C ILE A 151 33.10 36.98 -32.06
N ARG A 152 32.88 35.74 -32.53
CA ARG A 152 33.44 35.23 -33.79
C ARG A 152 33.02 36.09 -34.98
N GLN A 153 31.74 36.45 -35.07
CA GLN A 153 31.24 37.36 -36.11
C GLN A 153 31.90 38.75 -36.05
N ALA A 154 32.04 39.33 -34.85
CA ALA A 154 32.71 40.61 -34.65
C ALA A 154 34.20 40.54 -35.05
N SER A 155 34.90 39.46 -34.70
CA SER A 155 36.29 39.22 -35.10
C SER A 155 36.46 39.17 -36.61
N VAL A 156 35.57 38.47 -37.33
CA VAL A 156 35.58 38.44 -38.79
C VAL A 156 35.29 39.83 -39.38
N ALA A 157 34.34 40.56 -38.80
CA ALA A 157 33.93 41.86 -39.29
C ALA A 157 35.03 42.94 -39.13
N LEU A 158 35.91 42.82 -38.13
CA LEU A 158 37.08 43.71 -37.93
C LEU A 158 38.09 43.67 -39.10
N ASN A 159 38.07 42.61 -39.91
CA ASN A 159 38.92 42.46 -41.09
C ASN A 159 38.39 43.21 -42.32
N VAL A 160 37.17 43.75 -42.25
CA VAL A 160 36.54 44.56 -43.31
C VAL A 160 36.52 46.02 -42.86
N TRP A 161 36.53 46.95 -43.82
CA TRP A 161 36.42 48.37 -43.53
C TRP A 161 35.08 48.69 -42.82
N GLN A 162 35.15 49.50 -41.76
CA GLN A 162 34.00 49.90 -40.94
C GLN A 162 34.23 51.29 -40.31
N PRO A 163 33.16 52.03 -39.93
CA PRO A 163 33.25 53.23 -39.12
C PRO A 163 33.88 52.99 -37.74
N GLU A 164 34.66 53.96 -37.23
CA GLU A 164 35.46 53.80 -36.01
C GLU A 164 34.62 53.50 -34.76
N MET A 165 33.40 54.03 -34.68
CA MET A 165 32.47 53.74 -33.57
C MET A 165 32.09 52.26 -33.49
N ILE A 166 31.85 51.62 -34.63
CA ILE A 166 31.49 50.20 -34.71
C ILE A 166 32.73 49.34 -34.47
N ARG A 167 33.85 49.73 -35.09
CA ARG A 167 35.15 49.07 -34.94
C ARG A 167 35.63 49.06 -33.48
N SER A 168 35.46 50.16 -32.76
CA SER A 168 35.84 50.29 -31.35
C SER A 168 35.04 49.32 -30.46
N ARG A 169 33.72 49.26 -30.63
CA ARG A 169 32.86 48.33 -29.90
C ARG A 169 33.17 46.86 -30.20
N GLN A 170 33.39 46.51 -31.48
CA GLN A 170 33.75 45.15 -31.88
C GLN A 170 35.14 44.75 -31.35
N ARG A 171 36.08 45.69 -31.33
CA ARG A 171 37.42 45.48 -30.77
C ARG A 171 37.35 45.20 -29.26
N GLU A 172 36.57 45.98 -28.51
CA GLU A 172 36.35 45.75 -27.09
C GLU A 172 35.76 44.36 -26.82
N MET A 173 34.72 43.97 -27.59
CA MET A 173 34.09 42.65 -27.46
C MET A 173 35.07 41.47 -27.68
N VAL A 174 35.98 41.60 -28.65
CA VAL A 174 36.98 40.55 -28.97
C VAL A 174 38.13 40.54 -27.96
N GLN A 175 38.54 41.71 -27.46
CA GLN A 175 39.62 41.82 -26.47
C GLN A 175 39.25 41.22 -25.10
N GLN A 176 37.96 41.18 -24.75
CA GLN A 176 37.49 40.57 -23.50
C GLN A 176 37.58 39.04 -23.48
N THR A 177 37.87 38.38 -24.61
CA THR A 177 38.01 36.91 -24.68
C THR A 177 39.47 36.48 -24.69
N ASN A 178 39.89 35.83 -23.60
CA ASN A 178 41.27 35.34 -23.41
C ASN A 178 41.53 33.96 -24.04
N VAL A 179 40.47 33.21 -24.39
CA VAL A 179 40.56 31.82 -24.89
C VAL A 179 40.21 31.79 -26.38
N PRO A 180 40.90 30.98 -27.20
CA PRO A 180 40.52 30.76 -28.59
C PRO A 180 39.05 30.38 -28.72
N VAL A 181 38.29 31.21 -29.45
CA VAL A 181 36.83 31.12 -29.54
C VAL A 181 36.38 29.76 -30.08
N ASP A 182 37.08 29.21 -31.06
CA ASP A 182 36.72 27.91 -31.67
C ASP A 182 36.88 26.73 -30.72
N VAL A 183 37.91 26.73 -29.88
CA VAL A 183 38.11 25.66 -28.86
C VAL A 183 37.00 25.71 -27.82
N ARG A 184 36.63 26.90 -27.36
CA ARG A 184 35.54 27.07 -26.39
C ARG A 184 34.17 26.70 -27.00
N ILE A 185 33.92 27.06 -28.26
CA ILE A 185 32.70 26.65 -28.98
C ILE A 185 32.61 25.12 -29.03
N ASN A 186 33.67 24.43 -29.45
CA ASN A 186 33.67 22.96 -29.51
C ASN A 186 33.43 22.33 -28.13
N ALA A 187 34.04 22.87 -27.07
CA ALA A 187 33.84 22.39 -25.70
C ALA A 187 32.38 22.53 -25.24
N LEU A 188 31.76 23.68 -25.50
CA LEU A 188 30.36 23.92 -25.16
C LEU A 188 29.39 23.08 -26.01
N GLU A 189 29.70 22.83 -27.29
CA GLU A 189 28.89 21.95 -28.13
C GLU A 189 28.90 20.51 -27.59
N MET A 190 30.06 20.02 -27.12
CA MET A 190 30.15 18.74 -26.41
C MET A 190 29.34 18.76 -25.10
N GLU A 191 29.44 19.82 -24.30
CA GLU A 191 28.67 19.96 -23.05
C GLU A 191 27.15 19.90 -23.30
N VAL A 192 26.66 20.65 -24.30
CA VAL A 192 25.26 20.60 -24.72
C VAL A 192 24.84 19.21 -25.18
N SER A 193 25.70 18.51 -25.93
CA SER A 193 25.42 17.14 -26.37
C SER A 193 25.30 16.17 -25.19
N LEU A 194 26.16 16.32 -24.17
CA LEU A 194 26.17 15.51 -22.96
C LEU A 194 24.92 15.79 -22.10
N CYS A 195 24.55 17.07 -21.91
CA CYS A 195 23.32 17.42 -21.20
C CYS A 195 22.08 16.82 -21.91
N LYS A 196 22.02 16.85 -23.25
CA LYS A 196 20.93 16.21 -24.00
C LYS A 196 20.85 14.70 -23.72
N GLN A 197 21.99 14.02 -23.71
CA GLN A 197 22.06 12.60 -23.39
C GLN A 197 21.60 12.31 -21.96
N GLN A 198 22.02 13.12 -20.99
CA GLN A 198 21.61 12.99 -19.59
C GLN A 198 20.10 13.26 -19.41
N ILE A 199 19.55 14.29 -20.05
CA ILE A 199 18.11 14.58 -20.05
C ILE A 199 17.33 13.37 -20.61
N ALA A 200 17.79 12.78 -21.72
CA ALA A 200 17.17 11.59 -22.29
C ALA A 200 17.23 10.39 -21.32
N ALA A 201 18.34 10.22 -20.59
CA ALA A 201 18.48 9.18 -19.57
C ALA A 201 17.51 9.41 -18.40
N PHE A 202 17.34 10.64 -17.93
CA PHE A 202 16.34 10.98 -16.91
C PHE A 202 14.91 10.75 -17.39
N ASP A 203 14.59 11.08 -18.63
CA ASP A 203 13.27 10.80 -19.22
C ASP A 203 12.99 9.30 -19.27
N CYS A 204 13.99 8.49 -19.64
CA CYS A 204 13.93 7.03 -19.54
C CYS A 204 13.65 6.57 -18.10
N ALA A 205 14.39 7.10 -17.13
CA ALA A 205 14.23 6.75 -15.72
C ALA A 205 12.85 7.14 -15.16
N ILE A 206 12.32 8.31 -15.53
CA ILE A 206 10.96 8.74 -15.18
C ILE A 206 9.92 7.79 -15.78
N ARG A 207 10.07 7.41 -17.05
CA ARG A 207 9.17 6.44 -17.70
C ARG A 207 9.19 5.10 -16.97
N PHE A 208 10.37 4.63 -16.56
CA PHE A 208 10.51 3.40 -15.80
C PHE A 208 9.81 3.48 -14.43
N GLN A 209 10.06 4.54 -13.66
CA GLN A 209 9.41 4.74 -12.36
C GLN A 209 7.88 4.87 -12.49
N ARG A 210 7.39 5.52 -13.55
CA ARG A 210 5.95 5.60 -13.84
C ARG A 210 5.33 4.23 -14.14
N LYS A 211 6.03 3.36 -14.87
CA LYS A 211 5.57 1.98 -15.09
C LYS A 211 5.50 1.21 -13.78
N ARG A 212 6.56 1.30 -12.96
CA ARG A 212 6.62 0.66 -11.63
C ARG A 212 5.50 1.16 -10.71
N HIS A 213 5.20 2.45 -10.73
CA HIS A 213 4.08 3.06 -10.00
C HIS A 213 2.74 2.46 -10.41
N ARG A 214 2.44 2.39 -11.72
CA ARG A 214 1.19 1.81 -12.22
C ARG A 214 1.01 0.36 -11.79
N THR A 215 2.05 -0.45 -11.91
CA THR A 215 2.02 -1.85 -11.45
C THR A 215 1.78 -1.96 -9.95
N ALA A 216 2.30 -1.03 -9.15
CA ALA A 216 2.04 -0.99 -7.71
C ALA A 216 0.61 -0.53 -7.38
N GLU A 217 0.05 0.41 -8.15
CA GLU A 217 -1.37 0.79 -8.05
C GLU A 217 -2.30 -0.36 -8.40
N GLU A 218 -2.05 -1.08 -9.50
CA GLU A 218 -2.84 -2.26 -9.89
C GLU A 218 -2.81 -3.35 -8.80
N LYS A 219 -1.63 -3.56 -8.18
CA LYS A 219 -1.49 -4.45 -7.01
C LYS A 219 -2.29 -3.93 -5.82
N LEU A 220 -2.29 -2.63 -5.58
CA LEU A 220 -3.04 -2.03 -4.48
C LEU A 220 -4.55 -2.23 -4.68
N ASP A 221 -5.04 -2.00 -5.89
CA ASP A 221 -6.44 -2.16 -6.26
C ASP A 221 -6.89 -3.62 -6.12
N SER A 222 -6.08 -4.57 -6.60
CA SER A 222 -6.37 -6.00 -6.43
C SER A 222 -6.39 -6.44 -4.96
N VAL A 223 -5.50 -5.92 -4.12
CA VAL A 223 -5.50 -6.22 -2.69
C VAL A 223 -6.65 -5.53 -1.97
N LYS A 224 -6.98 -4.28 -2.31
CA LYS A 224 -8.09 -3.52 -1.70
C LYS A 224 -9.47 -4.04 -2.13
N TYR A 225 -9.56 -4.74 -3.25
CA TYR A 225 -10.82 -5.25 -3.78
C TYR A 225 -11.55 -6.10 -2.74
N HIS A 226 -12.76 -5.66 -2.39
CA HIS A 226 -13.65 -6.41 -1.52
C HIS A 226 -15.06 -6.41 -2.15
N PRO A 227 -15.55 -7.55 -2.65
CA PRO A 227 -16.77 -7.65 -3.47
C PRO A 227 -18.03 -7.01 -2.87
N PHE A 228 -18.09 -6.85 -1.54
CA PHE A 228 -19.24 -6.29 -0.83
C PHE A 228 -18.99 -4.90 -0.21
N ARG A 229 -17.79 -4.32 -0.31
CA ARG A 229 -17.51 -2.97 0.25
C ARG A 229 -18.02 -1.86 -0.65
N ASP A 230 -17.90 -2.04 -1.96
CA ASP A 230 -18.18 -0.99 -2.94
C ASP A 230 -19.69 -0.76 -3.12
N LEU A 231 -20.52 -1.74 -2.77
CA LEU A 231 -21.98 -1.64 -2.74
C LEU A 231 -22.50 -0.71 -1.62
N HIS A 232 -21.81 -0.64 -0.48
CA HIS A 232 -22.19 0.26 0.61
C HIS A 232 -21.75 1.72 0.38
N SER A 233 -20.83 1.98 -0.53
CA SER A 233 -20.36 3.34 -0.87
C SER A 233 -21.26 4.04 -1.90
N SER A 234 -22.00 3.30 -2.73
CA SER A 234 -22.88 3.88 -3.76
C SER A 234 -24.34 4.07 -3.31
N GLY A 235 -24.74 3.47 -2.19
CA GLY A 235 -26.13 3.36 -1.75
C GLY A 235 -26.58 4.34 -0.66
N CYS A 236 -26.24 5.63 -0.72
CA CYS A 236 -27.03 6.67 -0.04
C CYS A 236 -26.66 8.10 -0.49
N ARG A 237 -26.75 8.40 -1.80
CA ARG A 237 -26.96 9.80 -2.20
C ARG A 237 -28.46 10.06 -2.12
N VAL A 238 -28.90 10.53 -0.96
CA VAL A 238 -30.19 11.21 -0.82
C VAL A 238 -30.27 12.24 -1.95
N ARG A 239 -31.17 12.00 -2.91
CA ARG A 239 -31.53 12.96 -3.96
C ARG A 239 -32.05 14.20 -3.25
N SER A 240 -31.19 15.18 -3.02
CA SER A 240 -31.63 16.51 -2.63
C SER A 240 -32.39 17.08 -3.83
N LYS A 241 -33.72 17.19 -3.69
CA LYS A 241 -34.60 17.83 -4.66
C LYS A 241 -34.08 19.25 -4.86
N ARG A 242 -33.67 19.58 -6.09
CA ARG A 242 -33.46 20.97 -6.48
C ARG A 242 -34.81 21.68 -6.37
N LEU A 243 -34.96 22.54 -5.37
CA LEU A 243 -35.98 23.57 -5.38
C LEU A 243 -35.63 24.54 -6.51
N LYS A 244 -36.62 24.76 -7.36
CA LYS A 244 -36.60 25.66 -8.50
C LYS A 244 -37.54 26.79 -8.09
N ASP A 245 -36.98 27.86 -7.58
CA ASP A 245 -37.61 29.18 -7.47
C ASP A 245 -36.78 30.05 -8.44
N THR A 246 -37.22 30.59 -9.59
CA THR A 246 -38.35 31.48 -9.91
C THR A 246 -38.58 32.57 -8.87
N LEU A 247 -37.95 33.74 -9.04
CA LEU A 247 -38.56 34.99 -9.50
C LEU A 247 -37.57 36.17 -9.38
N ASP A 248 -37.65 37.03 -10.40
CA ASP A 248 -37.33 38.47 -10.52
C ASP A 248 -35.95 39.02 -10.13
#